data_AF-A0A0P7HCZ6-F1
#
_entry.id   AF-A0A0P7HCZ6-F1
#
_cell.length_a   1.000
_cell.length_b   1.000
_cell.length_c   1.000
_cell.angle_alpha   90.00
_cell.angle_beta   90.00
_cell.angle_gamma   90.00
#
_symmetry.space_group_name_H-M   'P 1'
#
loop_
_entity.id
_entity.type
_entity.pdbx_description
1 polymer ?
#
loop_
_entity_poly.entity_id
_entity_poly.type
_entity_poly.pdbx_seq_one_letter_code
_entity_poly.pdbx_strand_id
1 'polypeptide(L)'
;MSSKDTTDAEAREQLIDLAAEFYDQFAAGEIPRMELPTRTKSNIEYDPEKSVWVYGDRTSTRSANSVSGARKLLKAAYTIEFLANQLDEDRSSTLRELYYLSESWDNEEAQFNGQDESNNLVEDLEIVTGVTREDFHMRPEESGATLMGPLELREQTRRGEREIHCQLDVGEGGTRSPTTRTRSSSWITISTSCSVSRRVGCVTA
;
A
#
# COMPACT_ATOMS: atom_id res chain seq x y z
N MET A 1 12.39 18.69 -8.68
CA MET A 1 11.70 17.41 -8.59
C MET A 1 11.04 17.37 -7.23
N SER A 2 9.72 17.18 -7.21
CA SER A 2 8.97 17.09 -5.96
C SER A 2 9.35 15.80 -5.26
N SER A 3 9.36 15.74 -3.93
CA SER A 3 9.74 14.52 -3.21
C SER A 3 8.79 13.34 -3.48
N LYS A 4 7.60 13.61 -4.04
CA LYS A 4 6.67 12.59 -4.53
C LYS A 4 7.24 11.85 -5.75
N ASP A 5 7.79 12.58 -6.72
CA ASP A 5 8.37 12.00 -7.95
C ASP A 5 9.51 11.02 -7.64
N THR A 6 10.23 11.24 -6.53
CA THR A 6 11.29 10.33 -6.06
C THR A 6 10.73 9.02 -5.52
N THR A 7 9.65 9.06 -4.74
CA THR A 7 9.03 7.86 -4.18
C THR A 7 8.37 7.01 -5.26
N ASP A 8 7.69 7.63 -6.22
CA ASP A 8 7.04 6.93 -7.33
C ASP A 8 8.11 6.23 -8.21
N ALA A 9 9.26 6.90 -8.44
CA ALA A 9 10.38 6.31 -9.17
C ALA A 9 11.02 5.13 -8.42
N GLU A 10 11.22 5.24 -7.10
CA GLU A 10 11.74 4.15 -6.26
C GLU A 10 10.78 2.95 -6.26
N ALA A 11 9.46 3.18 -6.10
CA ALA A 11 8.44 2.14 -6.14
C ALA A 11 8.44 1.39 -7.49
N ARG A 12 8.58 2.14 -8.58
CA ARG A 12 8.68 1.59 -9.93
C ARG A 12 9.96 0.79 -10.15
N GLU A 13 11.09 1.27 -9.64
CA GLU A 13 12.37 0.56 -9.72
C GLU A 13 12.26 -0.81 -9.04
N GLN A 14 11.70 -0.88 -7.82
CA GLN A 14 11.49 -2.15 -7.11
C GLN A 14 10.59 -3.14 -7.88
N LEU A 15 9.56 -2.64 -8.56
CA LEU A 15 8.69 -3.46 -9.41
C LEU A 15 9.44 -4.00 -10.64
N ILE A 16 10.28 -3.18 -11.27
CA ILE A 16 11.07 -3.56 -12.43
C ILE A 16 12.19 -4.54 -12.03
N ASP A 17 12.82 -4.33 -10.88
CA ASP A 17 13.84 -5.24 -10.35
C ASP A 17 13.26 -6.63 -10.13
N LEU A 18 12.06 -6.74 -9.55
CA LEU A 18 11.36 -8.02 -9.42
C LEU A 18 11.07 -8.68 -10.78
N ALA A 19 10.69 -7.90 -11.80
CA ALA A 19 10.51 -8.42 -13.15
C ALA A 19 11.84 -8.85 -13.80
N ALA A 20 12.93 -8.11 -13.54
CA ALA A 20 14.27 -8.45 -13.99
C ALA A 20 14.77 -9.75 -13.36
N GLU A 21 14.49 -9.98 -12.07
CA GLU A 21 14.80 -11.25 -11.41
C GLU A 21 14.13 -12.44 -12.10
N PHE A 22 12.87 -12.29 -12.54
CA PHE A 22 12.21 -13.33 -13.33
C PHE A 22 12.87 -13.53 -14.69
N TYR A 23 13.24 -12.44 -15.36
CA TYR A 23 13.93 -12.50 -16.64
C TYR A 23 15.28 -13.21 -16.52
N ASP A 24 16.06 -12.90 -15.50
CA ASP A 24 17.37 -13.52 -15.26
C ASP A 24 17.24 -15.02 -14.97
N GLN A 25 16.23 -15.42 -14.21
CA GLN A 25 15.91 -16.84 -13.99
C GLN A 25 15.56 -17.54 -15.31
N PHE A 26 14.77 -16.92 -16.18
CA PHE A 26 14.49 -17.47 -17.52
C PHE A 26 15.74 -17.56 -18.39
N ALA A 27 16.59 -16.53 -18.39
CA ALA A 27 17.82 -16.49 -19.17
C ALA A 27 18.83 -17.55 -18.71
N ALA A 28 18.86 -17.87 -17.41
CA ALA A 28 19.65 -18.95 -16.84
C ALA A 28 19.07 -20.36 -17.15
N GLY A 29 17.87 -20.45 -17.73
CA GLY A 29 17.18 -21.72 -17.97
C GLY A 29 16.59 -22.32 -16.68
N GLU A 30 16.49 -21.54 -15.63
CA GLU A 30 15.86 -21.93 -14.37
C GLU A 30 14.34 -21.73 -14.43
N ILE A 31 13.62 -22.53 -13.64
CA ILE A 31 12.18 -22.33 -13.51
C ILE A 31 11.97 -21.10 -12.61
N PRO A 32 11.26 -20.06 -13.09
CA PRO A 32 11.07 -18.85 -12.32
C PRO A 32 10.34 -19.17 -11.02
N ARG A 33 10.81 -18.54 -9.95
CA ARG A 33 10.31 -18.70 -8.59
C ARG A 33 10.34 -17.37 -7.85
N MET A 34 9.37 -17.21 -6.97
CA MET A 34 9.27 -16.10 -6.03
C MET A 34 9.17 -16.69 -4.61
N GLU A 35 9.94 -16.16 -3.68
CA GLU A 35 9.86 -16.55 -2.26
C GLU A 35 9.01 -15.54 -1.49
N LEU A 36 8.04 -16.05 -0.74
CA LEU A 36 7.08 -15.24 0.02
C LEU A 36 7.03 -15.75 1.47
N PRO A 37 6.95 -14.89 2.49
CA PRO A 37 6.72 -15.35 3.85
C PRO A 37 5.36 -16.05 3.98
N THR A 38 5.30 -17.06 4.83
CA THR A 38 4.07 -17.84 5.02
C THR A 38 3.08 -17.06 5.89
N ARG A 39 1.86 -16.84 5.38
CA ARG A 39 0.77 -16.14 6.09
C ARG A 39 0.01 -17.05 7.09
N THR A 40 0.73 -17.69 8.00
CA THR A 40 0.13 -18.50 9.07
C THR A 40 0.35 -17.87 10.44
N LYS A 41 -0.60 -18.03 11.36
CA LYS A 41 -0.47 -17.53 12.76
C LYS A 41 0.79 -18.01 13.45
N SER A 42 1.27 -19.21 13.08
CA SER A 42 2.50 -19.81 13.59
C SER A 42 3.78 -19.12 13.11
N ASN A 43 3.71 -18.28 12.07
CA ASN A 43 4.83 -17.57 11.46
C ASN A 43 4.85 -16.08 11.82
N ILE A 44 4.11 -15.66 12.86
CA ILE A 44 4.10 -14.29 13.34
C ILE A 44 4.88 -14.26 14.65
N GLU A 45 5.93 -13.46 14.70
CA GLU A 45 6.84 -13.34 15.84
C GLU A 45 6.89 -11.90 16.33
N TYR A 46 7.07 -11.72 17.64
CA TYR A 46 7.16 -10.39 18.24
C TYR A 46 8.61 -9.90 18.17
N ASP A 47 8.85 -8.79 17.48
CA ASP A 47 10.15 -8.12 17.43
C ASP A 47 10.24 -7.16 18.65
N PRO A 48 11.08 -7.46 19.65
CA PRO A 48 11.19 -6.64 20.86
C PRO A 48 11.88 -5.30 20.61
N GLU A 49 12.70 -5.18 19.56
CA GLU A 49 13.41 -3.94 19.24
C GLU A 49 12.46 -2.93 18.62
N LYS A 50 11.64 -3.38 17.66
CA LYS A 50 10.65 -2.52 16.98
C LYS A 50 9.32 -2.43 17.73
N SER A 51 9.12 -3.27 18.75
CA SER A 51 7.87 -3.40 19.49
C SER A 51 6.64 -3.69 18.60
N VAL A 52 6.87 -4.36 17.46
CA VAL A 52 5.83 -4.75 16.50
C VAL A 52 5.90 -6.25 16.21
N TRP A 53 4.79 -6.80 15.73
CA TRP A 53 4.74 -8.18 15.25
C TRP A 53 5.19 -8.23 13.80
N VAL A 54 6.10 -9.14 13.48
CA VAL A 54 6.69 -9.33 12.15
C VAL A 54 6.52 -10.77 11.67
N TYR A 55 6.70 -10.98 10.37
CA TYR A 55 6.82 -12.35 9.84
C TYR A 55 8.13 -12.98 10.33
N GLY A 56 8.06 -14.24 10.75
CA GLY A 56 9.22 -15.06 11.07
C GLY A 56 9.84 -15.71 9.83
N ASP A 57 10.75 -16.66 10.05
CA ASP A 57 11.64 -17.18 9.00
C ASP A 57 10.98 -18.14 8.00
N ARG A 58 9.70 -18.54 8.19
CA ARG A 58 9.09 -19.52 7.29
C ARG A 58 8.65 -18.86 5.98
N THR A 59 9.35 -19.19 4.90
CA THR A 59 8.98 -18.80 3.55
C THR A 59 8.34 -19.96 2.77
N SER A 60 7.57 -19.61 1.75
CA SER A 60 6.96 -20.50 0.77
C SER A 60 7.39 -20.04 -0.62
N THR A 61 7.93 -20.96 -1.40
CA THR A 61 8.32 -20.69 -2.79
C THR A 61 7.16 -20.93 -3.74
N ARG A 62 6.82 -19.93 -4.56
CA ARG A 62 5.90 -20.05 -5.69
C ARG A 62 6.73 -20.22 -6.96
N SER A 63 6.64 -21.38 -7.62
CA SER A 63 7.39 -21.65 -8.86
C SER A 63 6.47 -21.97 -10.04
N ALA A 64 6.94 -21.70 -11.26
CA ALA A 64 6.23 -22.03 -12.50
C ALA A 64 6.33 -23.51 -12.91
N ASN A 65 6.73 -24.42 -12.01
CA ASN A 65 6.88 -25.85 -12.34
C ASN A 65 5.53 -26.56 -12.60
N SER A 66 4.41 -25.92 -12.27
CA SER A 66 3.07 -26.43 -12.53
C SER A 66 2.25 -25.41 -13.30
N VAL A 67 1.24 -25.86 -14.04
CA VAL A 67 0.33 -24.97 -14.79
C VAL A 67 -0.29 -23.90 -13.87
N SER A 68 -0.69 -24.27 -12.65
CA SER A 68 -1.23 -23.32 -11.67
C SER A 68 -0.18 -22.32 -11.21
N GLY A 69 1.05 -22.75 -10.97
CA GLY A 69 2.15 -21.85 -10.58
C GLY A 69 2.56 -20.90 -11.71
N ALA A 70 2.61 -21.40 -12.94
CA ALA A 70 2.90 -20.60 -14.14
C ALA A 70 1.84 -19.51 -14.36
N ARG A 71 0.55 -19.86 -14.21
CA ARG A 71 -0.55 -18.87 -14.25
C ARG A 71 -0.41 -17.80 -13.17
N LYS A 72 -0.03 -18.17 -11.94
CA LYS A 72 0.18 -17.18 -10.86
C LYS A 72 1.31 -16.22 -11.16
N LEU A 73 2.43 -16.71 -11.70
CA LEU A 73 3.55 -15.85 -12.10
C LEU A 73 3.21 -14.98 -13.32
N LEU A 74 2.40 -15.49 -14.26
CA LEU A 74 1.88 -14.69 -15.36
C LEU A 74 1.05 -13.50 -14.84
N LYS A 75 0.11 -13.76 -13.91
CA LYS A 75 -0.70 -12.71 -13.28
C LYS A 75 0.16 -11.70 -12.53
N ALA A 76 1.21 -12.17 -11.84
CA ALA A 76 2.18 -11.30 -11.18
C ALA A 76 2.86 -10.36 -12.18
N ALA A 77 3.36 -10.88 -13.30
CA ALA A 77 4.01 -10.07 -14.34
C ALA A 77 3.09 -9.00 -14.93
N TYR A 78 1.85 -9.35 -15.29
CA TYR A 78 0.86 -8.38 -15.79
C TYR A 78 0.50 -7.32 -14.74
N THR A 79 0.42 -7.72 -13.46
CA THR A 79 0.13 -6.79 -12.38
C THR A 79 1.29 -5.82 -12.15
N ILE A 80 2.52 -6.31 -12.20
CA ILE A 80 3.74 -5.49 -12.12
C ILE A 80 3.76 -4.45 -13.24
N GLU A 81 3.50 -4.87 -14.48
CA GLU A 81 3.41 -3.97 -15.64
C GLU A 81 2.31 -2.92 -15.45
N PHE A 82 1.12 -3.33 -15.00
CA PHE A 82 0.02 -2.41 -14.71
C PHE A 82 0.41 -1.35 -13.67
N LEU A 83 1.00 -1.77 -12.55
CA LEU A 83 1.41 -0.87 -11.47
C LEU A 83 2.53 0.07 -11.92
N ALA A 84 3.52 -0.43 -12.68
CA ALA A 84 4.58 0.41 -13.22
C ALA A 84 4.05 1.49 -14.18
N ASN A 85 3.14 1.12 -15.08
CA ASN A 85 2.49 2.06 -16.00
C ASN A 85 1.62 3.08 -15.23
N GLN A 86 0.92 2.65 -14.18
CA GLN A 86 0.12 3.52 -13.35
C GLN A 86 0.96 4.62 -12.66
N LEU A 87 2.15 4.26 -12.18
CA LEU A 87 3.11 5.21 -11.59
C LEU A 87 3.62 6.20 -12.64
N ASP A 88 3.93 5.74 -13.85
CA ASP A 88 4.38 6.61 -14.96
C ASP A 88 3.29 7.60 -15.40
N GLU A 89 2.02 7.22 -15.33
CA GLU A 89 0.89 8.07 -15.72
C GLU A 89 0.32 8.96 -14.60
N ASP A 90 0.88 8.94 -13.38
CA ASP A 90 0.32 9.55 -12.15
C ASP A 90 -1.17 9.24 -11.95
N ARG A 91 -1.55 7.99 -12.27
CA ARG A 91 -2.90 7.48 -12.07
C ARG A 91 -2.99 6.73 -10.75
N SER A 92 -4.21 6.58 -10.26
CA SER A 92 -4.50 5.85 -9.04
C SER A 92 -5.72 4.97 -9.28
N SER A 93 -5.62 3.71 -8.87
CA SER A 93 -6.72 2.76 -8.99
C SER A 93 -7.04 2.09 -7.67
N THR A 94 -8.21 1.47 -7.61
CA THR A 94 -8.62 0.64 -6.48
C THR A 94 -8.36 -0.84 -6.74
N LEU A 95 -8.44 -1.67 -5.69
CA LEU A 95 -8.33 -3.12 -5.81
C LEU A 95 -9.43 -3.75 -6.68
N ARG A 96 -10.63 -3.14 -6.73
CA ARG A 96 -11.72 -3.60 -7.59
C ARG A 96 -11.49 -3.21 -9.05
N GLU A 97 -10.99 -2.00 -9.28
CA GLU A 97 -10.62 -1.56 -10.62
C GLU A 97 -9.55 -2.46 -11.22
N LEU A 98 -8.52 -2.84 -10.45
CA LEU A 98 -7.52 -3.82 -10.89
C LEU A 98 -8.16 -5.14 -11.34
N TYR A 99 -9.15 -5.65 -10.58
CA TYR A 99 -9.89 -6.86 -10.96
C TYR A 99 -10.61 -6.67 -12.31
N TYR A 100 -11.37 -5.59 -12.49
CA TYR A 100 -12.10 -5.35 -13.74
C TYR A 100 -11.18 -5.06 -14.94
N LEU A 101 -10.08 -4.35 -14.71
CA LEU A 101 -9.09 -4.09 -15.74
C LEU A 101 -8.41 -5.38 -16.19
N SER A 102 -8.24 -6.35 -15.29
CA SER A 102 -7.70 -7.65 -15.69
C SER A 102 -8.57 -8.36 -16.71
N GLU A 103 -9.91 -8.22 -16.64
CA GLU A 103 -10.84 -8.80 -17.64
C GLU A 103 -10.63 -8.23 -19.05
N SER A 104 -10.03 -7.04 -19.15
CA SER A 104 -9.71 -6.39 -20.42
C SER A 104 -8.32 -6.72 -20.97
N TRP A 105 -7.52 -7.51 -20.27
CA TRP A 105 -6.22 -7.95 -20.78
C TRP A 105 -6.37 -8.90 -21.96
N ASP A 106 -5.46 -8.82 -22.93
CA ASP A 106 -5.46 -9.63 -24.15
C ASP A 106 -5.28 -11.15 -23.88
N ASN A 107 -5.02 -11.55 -22.63
CA ASN A 107 -4.78 -12.92 -22.23
C ASN A 107 -5.73 -13.37 -21.11
N GLU A 108 -6.65 -14.29 -21.45
CA GLU A 108 -7.62 -14.87 -20.50
C GLU A 108 -6.96 -15.57 -19.29
N GLU A 109 -5.77 -16.14 -19.48
CA GLU A 109 -5.04 -16.84 -18.40
C GLU A 109 -4.43 -15.88 -17.37
N ALA A 110 -4.29 -14.61 -17.74
CA ALA A 110 -3.84 -13.54 -16.85
C ALA A 110 -5.00 -12.88 -16.09
N GLN A 111 -6.26 -13.15 -16.44
CA GLN A 111 -7.42 -12.56 -15.77
C GLN A 111 -7.55 -13.08 -14.33
N PHE A 112 -8.00 -12.23 -13.41
CA PHE A 112 -8.32 -12.67 -12.06
C PHE A 112 -9.64 -13.44 -12.03
N ASN A 113 -9.67 -14.59 -11.35
CA ASN A 113 -10.90 -15.36 -11.18
C ASN A 113 -11.80 -14.79 -10.08
N GLY A 114 -11.27 -13.89 -9.25
CA GLY A 114 -12.01 -13.25 -8.17
C GLY A 114 -11.17 -12.21 -7.43
N GLN A 115 -11.85 -11.40 -6.63
CA GLN A 115 -11.26 -10.28 -5.88
C GLN A 115 -10.20 -10.73 -4.87
N ASP A 116 -10.36 -11.90 -4.26
CA ASP A 116 -9.37 -12.43 -3.32
C ASP A 116 -8.04 -12.71 -4.02
N GLU A 117 -8.05 -13.04 -5.32
CA GLU A 117 -6.83 -13.31 -6.07
C GLU A 117 -6.02 -12.03 -6.30
N SER A 118 -6.67 -10.93 -6.72
CA SER A 118 -6.00 -9.64 -6.90
C SER A 118 -5.51 -9.07 -5.57
N ASN A 119 -6.33 -9.16 -4.51
CA ASN A 119 -5.96 -8.72 -3.16
C ASN A 119 -4.70 -9.44 -2.66
N ASN A 120 -4.68 -10.78 -2.76
CA ASN A 120 -3.55 -11.58 -2.30
C ASN A 120 -2.27 -11.26 -3.07
N LEU A 121 -2.38 -11.07 -4.39
CA LEU A 121 -1.24 -10.76 -5.24
C LEU A 121 -0.65 -9.37 -4.95
N VAL A 122 -1.48 -8.35 -4.76
CA VAL A 122 -1.00 -7.00 -4.40
C VAL A 122 -0.31 -7.02 -3.04
N GLU A 123 -0.84 -7.75 -2.07
CA GLU A 123 -0.19 -7.92 -0.76
C GLU A 123 1.13 -8.71 -0.87
N ASP A 124 1.19 -9.71 -1.74
CA ASP A 124 2.46 -10.42 -2.02
C ASP A 124 3.50 -9.46 -2.63
N LEU A 125 3.08 -8.59 -3.56
CA LEU A 125 3.97 -7.58 -4.15
C LEU A 125 4.44 -6.55 -3.11
N GLU A 126 3.58 -6.09 -2.21
CA GLU A 126 3.94 -5.20 -1.10
C GLU A 126 5.04 -5.81 -0.22
N ILE A 127 4.95 -7.10 0.07
CA ILE A 127 5.94 -7.80 0.90
C ILE A 127 7.27 -8.00 0.17
N VAL A 128 7.23 -8.40 -1.10
CA VAL A 128 8.45 -8.71 -1.88
C VAL A 128 9.23 -7.45 -2.24
N THR A 129 8.52 -6.40 -2.64
CA THR A 129 9.15 -5.13 -3.02
C THR A 129 9.47 -4.24 -1.81
N GLY A 130 8.82 -4.48 -0.66
CA GLY A 130 8.92 -3.63 0.52
C GLY A 130 8.22 -2.27 0.37
N VAL A 131 7.45 -2.08 -0.70
CA VAL A 131 6.72 -0.84 -1.01
C VAL A 131 5.28 -0.98 -0.56
N THR A 132 4.73 0.03 0.12
CA THR A 132 3.34 -0.05 0.58
C THR A 132 2.37 0.16 -0.58
N ARG A 133 1.17 -0.42 -0.46
CA ARG A 133 0.12 -0.30 -1.48
C ARG A 133 -0.24 1.14 -1.85
N GLU A 134 -0.16 2.08 -0.91
CA GLU A 134 -0.45 3.49 -1.16
C GLU A 134 0.60 4.14 -2.06
N ASP A 135 1.86 3.73 -1.92
CA ASP A 135 2.97 4.18 -2.75
C ASP A 135 2.87 3.57 -4.17
N PHE A 136 2.17 2.45 -4.34
CA PHE A 136 1.73 1.95 -5.66
C PHE A 136 0.50 2.68 -6.24
N HIS A 137 0.06 3.77 -5.59
CA HIS A 137 -1.19 4.47 -5.92
C HIS A 137 -2.45 3.58 -5.85
N MET A 138 -2.40 2.50 -5.06
CA MET A 138 -3.57 1.68 -4.80
C MET A 138 -4.41 2.27 -3.67
N ARG A 139 -5.67 2.59 -3.97
CA ARG A 139 -6.61 3.18 -3.02
C ARG A 139 -7.48 2.12 -2.36
N PRO A 140 -7.68 2.20 -1.03
CA PRO A 140 -8.71 1.41 -0.35
C PRO A 140 -10.11 1.81 -0.84
N GLU A 141 -10.97 0.80 -0.89
CA GLU A 141 -12.40 0.94 -1.24
C GLU A 141 -13.24 1.46 -0.07
N GLU A 142 -12.82 1.16 1.16
CA GLU A 142 -13.53 1.61 2.35
C GLU A 142 -13.25 3.08 2.65
N SER A 143 -14.29 3.79 3.09
CA SER A 143 -14.14 5.17 3.54
C SER A 143 -13.32 5.18 4.83
N GLY A 144 -12.20 5.91 4.82
CA GLY A 144 -11.36 6.11 5.99
C GLY A 144 -12.09 6.80 7.15
N ALA A 145 -11.43 6.83 8.31
CA ALA A 145 -11.99 7.40 9.53
C ALA A 145 -12.32 8.90 9.40
N THR A 146 -13.37 9.31 10.10
CA THR A 146 -13.68 10.72 10.33
C THR A 146 -12.84 11.25 11.48
N LEU A 147 -12.08 12.31 11.21
CA LEU A 147 -11.24 13.01 12.17
C LEU A 147 -12.05 14.13 12.83
N MET A 148 -12.07 14.12 14.16
CA MET A 148 -12.59 15.18 15.01
C MET A 148 -11.68 15.36 16.22
N GLY A 149 -11.31 16.61 16.52
CA GLY A 149 -10.46 16.94 17.66
C GLY A 149 -9.52 18.11 17.39
N PRO A 150 -8.68 18.50 18.36
CA PRO A 150 -7.73 19.60 18.24
C PRO A 150 -6.53 19.19 17.35
N LEU A 151 -6.81 18.99 16.07
CA LEU A 151 -5.86 18.63 15.03
C LEU A 151 -5.99 19.65 13.88
N GLU A 152 -4.86 20.12 13.39
CA GLU A 152 -4.78 20.91 12.16
C GLU A 152 -4.13 20.05 11.08
N LEU A 153 -4.80 19.93 9.94
CA LEU A 153 -4.32 19.19 8.78
C LEU A 153 -3.96 20.16 7.67
N ARG A 154 -2.81 19.93 7.04
CA ARG A 154 -2.41 20.60 5.82
C ARG A 154 -2.33 19.59 4.69
N GLU A 155 -3.14 19.79 3.65
CA GLU A 155 -3.17 18.93 2.48
C GLU A 155 -2.77 19.72 1.23
N GLN A 156 -1.83 19.18 0.46
CA GLN A 156 -1.50 19.69 -0.87
C GLN A 156 -2.42 19.01 -1.89
N THR A 157 -3.46 19.72 -2.33
CA THR A 157 -4.37 19.22 -3.37
C THR A 157 -3.96 19.76 -4.74
N ARG A 158 -4.47 19.15 -5.81
CA ARG A 158 -4.33 19.69 -7.19
C ARG A 158 -4.88 21.12 -7.34
N ARG A 159 -5.67 21.61 -6.38
CA ARG A 159 -6.28 22.96 -6.36
C ARG A 159 -5.52 23.95 -5.46
N GLY A 160 -4.42 23.52 -4.83
CA GLY A 160 -3.61 24.31 -3.90
C GLY A 160 -3.54 23.72 -2.50
N GLU A 161 -2.78 24.40 -1.65
CA GLU A 161 -2.62 24.08 -0.24
C GLU A 161 -3.90 24.40 0.54
N ARG A 162 -4.40 23.42 1.29
CA ARG A 162 -5.57 23.59 2.14
C ARG A 162 -5.21 23.25 3.58
N GLU A 163 -5.43 24.21 4.47
CA GLU A 163 -5.34 24.03 5.91
C GLU A 163 -6.76 23.81 6.46
N ILE A 164 -6.94 22.76 7.26
CA ILE A 164 -8.24 22.34 7.83
C ILE A 164 -8.05 22.16 9.33
N HIS A 165 -8.74 22.96 10.12
CA HIS A 165 -8.82 22.73 11.56
C HIS A 165 -9.95 21.74 11.87
N CYS A 166 -9.61 20.53 12.30
CA CYS A 166 -10.55 19.42 12.56
C CYS A 166 -11.44 19.62 13.81
N GLN A 167 -11.58 20.85 14.30
CA GLN A 167 -12.42 21.24 15.43
C GLN A 167 -13.28 22.46 15.09
N LEU A 168 -12.70 23.45 14.40
CA LEU A 168 -13.38 24.72 14.10
C LEU A 168 -13.98 24.76 12.69
N ASP A 169 -13.35 24.08 11.73
CA ASP A 169 -13.74 24.13 10.31
C ASP A 169 -14.64 22.97 9.88
N VAL A 170 -15.05 22.12 10.83
CA VAL A 170 -15.89 20.96 10.58
C VAL A 170 -17.15 20.98 11.42
N GLY A 171 -18.31 20.85 10.75
CA GLY A 171 -19.60 20.60 11.41
C GLY A 171 -19.70 19.18 11.97
N GLU A 172 -20.93 18.71 12.28
CA GLU A 172 -21.19 17.37 12.85
C GLU A 172 -20.63 16.18 12.03
N GLY A 173 -20.22 16.41 10.77
CA GLY A 173 -19.65 15.39 9.89
C GLY A 173 -18.14 15.15 9.97
N GLY A 174 -17.37 16.02 10.64
CA GLY A 174 -15.89 15.90 10.77
C GLY A 174 -15.13 15.97 9.43
N THR A 175 -13.79 15.81 9.47
CA THR A 175 -12.95 15.78 8.24
C THR A 175 -12.62 14.33 7.90
N ARG A 176 -12.76 13.91 6.64
CA ARG A 176 -12.36 12.56 6.23
C ARG A 176 -10.83 12.48 6.11
N SER A 177 -10.21 11.43 6.66
CA SER A 177 -8.78 11.17 6.46
C SER A 177 -8.45 11.04 4.97
N PRO A 178 -7.32 11.60 4.49
CA PRO A 178 -6.87 11.39 3.12
C PRO A 178 -6.56 9.91 2.88
N THR A 179 -6.81 9.46 1.65
CA THR A 179 -6.64 8.07 1.22
C THR A 179 -5.19 7.73 0.84
N THR A 180 -4.39 8.73 0.46
CA THR A 180 -2.99 8.56 0.08
C THR A 180 -2.13 9.41 1.00
N ARG A 181 -1.05 8.83 1.51
CA ARG A 181 -0.09 9.54 2.37
C ARG A 181 0.93 10.24 1.49
N THR A 182 0.89 11.56 1.42
CA THR A 182 2.02 12.31 0.86
C THR A 182 3.16 12.30 1.89
N ARG A 183 4.26 11.60 1.59
CA ARG A 183 5.49 11.65 2.41
C ARG A 183 6.21 13.00 2.33
N SER A 184 5.79 13.89 1.41
CA SER A 184 6.31 15.25 1.33
C SER A 184 5.80 16.09 2.50
N SER A 185 6.74 16.52 3.33
CA SER A 185 6.56 17.40 4.51
C SER A 185 6.09 16.68 5.76
N SER A 186 7.05 16.55 6.69
CA SER A 186 6.78 16.55 8.13
C SER A 186 5.72 17.61 8.50
N TRP A 187 5.13 17.45 9.69
CA TRP A 187 4.19 18.37 10.34
C TRP A 187 2.68 18.07 10.11
N ILE A 188 2.22 16.91 10.61
CA ILE A 188 1.02 16.95 11.47
C ILE A 188 1.49 17.64 12.75
N THR A 189 1.38 18.97 12.83
CA THR A 189 1.67 19.68 14.07
C THR A 189 0.46 19.50 14.97
N ILE A 190 0.52 18.56 15.91
CA ILE A 190 -0.41 18.56 17.04
C ILE A 190 0.03 19.73 17.93
N SER A 191 -0.43 20.94 17.62
CA SER A 191 -0.21 22.10 18.48
C SER A 191 -1.13 21.97 19.70
N THR A 192 -0.72 21.20 20.70
CA THR A 192 -1.38 21.16 22.00
C THR A 192 -1.06 22.43 22.80
N SER A 193 -1.38 23.62 22.27
CA SER A 193 -1.36 24.86 23.05
C SER A 193 -2.70 25.05 23.75
N CYS A 194 -3.09 24.09 24.58
CA CYS A 194 -4.19 24.29 25.52
C CYS A 194 -3.61 24.26 26.93
N SER A 195 -3.38 25.46 27.46
CA SER A 195 -2.97 25.69 28.84
C SER A 195 -3.98 25.02 29.79
N VAL A 196 -3.57 23.93 30.42
CA VAL A 196 -4.34 23.25 31.47
C VAL A 196 -4.44 24.19 32.67
N SER A 197 -5.52 24.96 32.74
CA SER A 197 -5.98 25.61 33.96
C SER A 197 -6.41 24.51 34.93
N ARG A 198 -5.54 24.18 35.89
CA ARG A 198 -5.86 23.32 37.04
C ARG A 198 -7.12 23.85 37.74
N ARG A 199 -8.20 23.09 37.68
CA ARG A 199 -9.16 23.02 38.78
C ARG A 199 -9.43 21.55 39.07
N VAL A 200 -8.68 21.03 40.04
CA VAL A 200 -8.81 19.68 40.58
C VAL A 200 -10.12 19.63 41.37
N GLY A 201 -11.06 18.80 40.91
CA GLY A 201 -12.22 18.36 41.67
C GLY A 201 -12.28 16.84 41.55
N CYS A 202 -11.60 16.15 42.46
CA CYS A 202 -11.54 14.70 42.54
C CYS A 202 -12.85 14.18 43.16
N VAL A 203 -13.59 13.32 42.45
CA VAL A 203 -14.55 12.39 43.08
C VAL A 203 -14.41 11.04 42.40
N THR A 204 -13.75 10.13 43.11
CA THR A 204 -13.76 8.68 42.92
C THR A 204 -15.15 8.11 43.22
N ALA A 205 -15.60 7.20 42.37
CA ALA A 205 -16.34 5.99 42.74
C ALA A 205 -16.02 4.91 41.70
#